data_AF-A0A974VNA7-F1
#
_entry.id   AF-A0A974VNA7-F1
#
_cell.length_a   1.000
_cell.length_b   1.000
_cell.length_c   1.000
_cell.angle_alpha   90.00
_cell.angle_beta   90.00
_cell.angle_gamma   90.00
#
_symmetry.space_group_name_H-M   'P 1'
#
loop_
_entity.id
_entity.type
_entity.pdbx_description
1 polymer ?
#
loop_
_entity_poly.entity_id
_entity_poly.type
_entity_poly.pdbx_seq_one_letter_code
_entity_poly.pdbx_strand_id
1 'polypeptide(L)'
;MITFTFNAGEFEAEAERHYAQETAAKLGVENHFVNILPALQALYGDPAPVVMRKVIFNTVKPFGSGIAIALAASAAICQGAEKLYYAVHKGDAYPDNNTEYFNLLSEAITMEQGGKNLKLLLLT
;
A
#
# COMPACT_ATOMS: atom_id res chain seq x y z
N MET A 1 4.97 -10.37 -14.69
CA MET A 1 4.32 -9.26 -13.95
C MET A 1 3.95 -9.79 -12.59
N ILE A 2 4.26 -9.04 -11.53
CA ILE A 2 4.11 -9.47 -10.14
C ILE A 2 3.16 -8.49 -9.45
N THR A 3 2.33 -9.02 -8.57
CA THR A 3 1.41 -8.26 -7.72
C THR A 3 1.65 -8.62 -6.26
N PHE A 4 1.35 -7.69 -5.37
CA PHE A 4 1.46 -7.88 -3.92
C PHE A 4 0.11 -7.59 -3.27
N THR A 5 -0.26 -8.43 -2.33
CA THR A 5 -1.44 -8.24 -1.48
C THR A 5 -0.96 -8.16 -0.04
N PHE A 6 -1.13 -6.99 0.58
CA PHE A 6 -0.70 -6.75 1.97
C PHE A 6 -1.89 -6.96 2.91
N ASN A 7 -1.73 -7.84 3.89
CA ASN A 7 -2.69 -8.04 4.96
C ASN A 7 -2.27 -7.23 6.18
N ALA A 8 -3.11 -6.26 6.56
CA ALA A 8 -2.87 -5.40 7.71
C ALA A 8 -3.69 -5.80 8.95
N GLY A 9 -4.33 -6.97 8.93
CA GLY A 9 -5.14 -7.51 10.03
C GLY A 9 -6.64 -7.35 9.83
N GLU A 10 -7.09 -7.09 8.60
CA GLU A 10 -8.50 -7.03 8.27
C GLU A 10 -9.19 -8.38 8.47
N PHE A 11 -10.44 -8.37 8.94
CA PHE A 11 -11.23 -9.59 9.15
C PHE A 11 -11.43 -10.38 7.85
N GLU A 12 -11.53 -9.66 6.74
CA GLU A 12 -11.78 -10.20 5.40
C GLU A 12 -10.50 -10.57 4.65
N ALA A 13 -9.32 -10.49 5.28
CA ALA A 13 -8.03 -10.68 4.62
C ALA A 13 -7.90 -12.01 3.85
N GLU A 14 -8.48 -13.10 4.35
CA GLU A 14 -8.46 -14.39 3.63
C GLU A 14 -9.37 -14.40 2.39
N ALA A 15 -10.51 -13.71 2.45
CA ALA A 15 -11.37 -13.55 1.27
C ALA A 15 -10.69 -12.64 0.23
N GLU A 16 -10.10 -11.53 0.66
CA GLU A 16 -9.35 -10.61 -0.20
C GLU A 16 -8.13 -11.29 -0.83
N ARG A 17 -7.40 -12.12 -0.06
CA ARG A 17 -6.33 -12.98 -0.57
C ARG A 17 -6.82 -13.90 -1.67
N HIS A 18 -7.92 -14.62 -1.42
CA HIS A 18 -8.46 -15.56 -2.39
C HIS A 18 -8.81 -14.85 -3.70
N TYR A 19 -9.56 -13.74 -3.63
CA TYR A 19 -9.94 -12.97 -4.81
C TYR A 19 -8.73 -12.38 -5.56
N ALA A 20 -7.73 -11.87 -4.83
CA ALA A 20 -6.51 -11.35 -5.43
C ALA A 20 -5.74 -12.44 -6.17
N GLN A 21 -5.60 -13.63 -5.57
CA GLN A 21 -4.93 -14.78 -6.18
C GLN A 21 -5.67 -15.29 -7.41
N GLU A 22 -7.00 -15.43 -7.35
CA GLU A 22 -7.81 -15.81 -8.52
C GLU A 22 -7.70 -14.82 -9.67
N THR A 23 -7.77 -13.53 -9.36
CA THR A 23 -7.67 -12.46 -10.36
C THR A 23 -6.28 -12.46 -11.00
N ALA A 24 -5.24 -12.61 -10.18
CA ALA A 24 -3.87 -12.74 -10.64
C ALA A 24 -3.68 -13.96 -11.57
N ALA A 25 -4.23 -15.12 -11.19
CA ALA A 25 -4.19 -16.33 -12.01
C ALA A 25 -4.90 -16.14 -13.37
N LYS A 26 -6.07 -15.50 -13.38
CA LYS A 26 -6.82 -15.18 -14.63
C LYS A 26 -6.03 -14.25 -15.56
N LEU A 27 -5.22 -13.35 -15.00
CA LEU A 27 -4.38 -12.42 -15.75
C LEU A 27 -2.99 -12.98 -16.09
N GLY A 28 -2.67 -14.21 -15.64
CA GLY A 28 -1.35 -14.82 -15.83
C GLY A 28 -0.22 -14.08 -15.10
N VAL A 29 -0.52 -13.49 -13.94
CA VAL A 29 0.45 -12.77 -13.10
C VAL A 29 0.70 -13.48 -11.78
N GLU A 30 1.92 -13.35 -11.26
CA GLU A 30 2.28 -13.86 -9.94
C GLU A 30 1.72 -12.94 -8.85
N ASN A 31 1.23 -13.51 -7.75
CA ASN A 31 0.75 -12.76 -6.59
C ASN A 31 1.45 -13.24 -5.31
N HIS A 32 2.06 -12.30 -4.59
CA HIS A 32 2.60 -12.55 -3.26
C HIS A 32 1.68 -11.97 -2.20
N PHE A 33 1.27 -12.82 -1.27
CA PHE A 33 0.53 -12.39 -0.10
C PHE A 33 1.51 -12.14 1.06
N VAL A 34 1.47 -10.94 1.64
CA VAL A 34 2.41 -10.50 2.68
C VAL A 34 1.61 -10.06 3.90
N ASN A 35 1.81 -10.75 5.03
CA ASN A 35 1.24 -10.32 6.31
C ASN A 35 2.12 -9.25 6.94
N ILE A 36 1.59 -8.03 7.08
CA ILE A 36 2.30 -6.88 7.67
C ILE A 36 1.81 -6.53 9.07
N LEU A 37 0.75 -7.19 9.56
CA LEU A 37 0.18 -6.93 10.88
C LEU A 37 1.22 -6.92 12.01
N PRO A 38 2.17 -7.87 12.13
CA PRO A 38 3.16 -7.84 13.21
C PRO A 38 4.05 -6.58 13.20
N ALA A 39 4.42 -6.11 12.00
CA ALA A 39 5.21 -4.89 11.86
C ALA A 39 4.40 -3.64 12.23
N LEU A 40 3.12 -3.60 11.85
CA LEU A 40 2.22 -2.51 12.23
C LEU A 40 1.98 -2.46 13.73
N GLN A 41 1.79 -3.62 14.38
CA GLN A 41 1.62 -3.72 15.82
C GLN A 41 2.84 -3.18 16.56
N ALA A 42 4.05 -3.52 16.09
CA ALA A 42 5.29 -2.99 16.65
C ALA A 42 5.43 -1.48 16.42
N LEU A 43 5.09 -0.99 15.22
CA LEU A 43 5.22 0.43 14.86
C LEU A 43 4.28 1.32 15.69
N TYR A 44 3.02 0.92 15.85
CA TYR A 44 2.00 1.73 16.52
C TYR A 44 1.86 1.43 18.01
N GLY A 45 2.50 0.37 18.53
CA GLY A 45 2.29 -0.11 19.89
C GLY A 45 0.83 -0.51 20.16
N ASP A 46 0.13 -0.97 19.13
CA ASP A 46 -1.30 -1.26 19.14
C ASP A 46 -1.52 -2.72 18.68
N PRO A 47 -2.26 -3.57 19.43
CA PRO A 47 -2.52 -4.95 19.02
C PRO A 47 -3.44 -5.06 17.79
N ALA A 48 -4.20 -4.02 17.42
CA ALA A 48 -5.10 -4.03 16.27
C ALA A 48 -5.05 -2.69 15.52
N PRO A 49 -3.91 -2.36 14.87
CA PRO A 49 -3.74 -1.08 14.20
C PRO A 49 -4.58 -1.03 12.93
N VAL A 50 -5.61 -0.19 12.94
CA VAL A 50 -6.42 0.07 11.74
C VAL A 50 -5.68 1.07 10.85
N VAL A 51 -4.97 0.57 9.84
CA VAL A 51 -4.19 1.41 8.90
C VAL A 51 -4.93 1.69 7.60
N MET A 52 -5.83 0.78 7.17
CA MET A 52 -6.67 0.99 6.00
C MET A 52 -8.12 1.22 6.41
N ARG A 53 -8.76 2.16 5.74
CA ARG A 53 -10.04 2.72 6.18
C ARG A 53 -11.18 1.81 5.74
N LYS A 54 -11.90 1.23 6.70
CA LYS A 54 -13.33 0.94 6.54
C LYS A 54 -14.13 2.04 7.23
N VAL A 55 -15.22 2.46 6.60
CA VAL A 55 -16.12 3.60 6.94
C VAL A 55 -16.61 3.62 8.42
N ILE A 56 -16.27 2.62 9.23
CA ILE A 56 -16.90 2.29 10.50
C ILE A 56 -16.02 2.63 11.72
N PHE A 57 -14.71 2.88 11.55
CA PHE A 57 -13.79 3.05 12.70
C PHE A 57 -13.23 4.47 12.85
N ASN A 58 -13.50 5.10 13.99
CA ASN A 58 -13.00 6.44 14.36
C ASN A 58 -11.51 6.49 14.75
N THR A 59 -10.79 5.36 14.67
CA THR A 59 -9.41 5.21 15.13
C THR A 59 -8.50 4.70 14.02
N VAL A 60 -8.59 5.32 12.85
CA VAL A 60 -7.64 5.07 11.76
C VAL A 60 -6.29 5.67 12.17
N LYS A 61 -5.23 4.86 12.12
CA LYS A 61 -3.87 5.33 12.39
C LYS A 61 -3.41 6.30 11.29
N PRO A 62 -2.68 7.37 11.64
CA PRO A 62 -2.11 8.26 10.63
C PRO A 62 -1.16 7.48 9.72
N PHE A 63 -1.06 7.91 8.46
CA PHE A 63 -0.09 7.43 7.49
C PHE A 63 -0.27 5.98 6.99
N GLY A 64 -1.45 5.38 7.17
CA GLY A 64 -1.69 4.00 6.73
C GLY A 64 -1.56 3.79 5.21
N SER A 65 -2.02 4.75 4.39
CA SER A 65 -1.80 4.75 2.94
C SER A 65 -0.30 4.83 2.60
N GLY A 66 0.46 5.60 3.37
CA GLY A 66 1.91 5.78 3.20
C GLY A 66 2.68 4.49 3.41
N ILE A 67 2.28 3.67 4.39
CA ILE A 67 2.87 2.34 4.63
C ILE A 67 2.62 1.43 3.43
N ALA A 68 1.37 1.35 2.95
CA ALA A 68 1.04 0.52 1.79
C ALA A 68 1.83 0.94 0.54
N ILE A 69 1.94 2.26 0.29
CA ILE A 69 2.69 2.80 -0.84
C ILE A 69 4.19 2.52 -0.70
N ALA A 70 4.78 2.71 0.50
CA ALA A 70 6.19 2.47 0.73
C ALA A 70 6.57 0.99 0.52
N LEU A 71 5.71 0.07 0.99
CA LEU A 71 5.90 -1.37 0.76
C LEU A 71 5.77 -1.73 -0.72
N ALA A 72 4.75 -1.20 -1.40
CA ALA A 72 4.57 -1.41 -2.84
C ALA A 72 5.76 -0.84 -3.64
N ALA A 73 6.30 0.31 -3.22
CA ALA A 73 7.46 0.95 -3.84
C ALA A 73 8.73 0.12 -3.67
N SER A 74 9.01 -0.35 -2.45
CA SER A 74 10.15 -1.22 -2.17
C SER A 74 10.10 -2.49 -3.04
N ALA A 75 8.92 -3.11 -3.12
CA ALA A 75 8.70 -4.29 -3.96
C ALA A 75 8.88 -3.99 -5.46
N ALA A 76 8.34 -2.87 -5.94
CA ALA A 76 8.47 -2.42 -7.32
C ALA A 76 9.95 -2.18 -7.71
N ILE A 77 10.72 -1.53 -6.84
CA ILE A 77 12.15 -1.24 -7.07
C ILE A 77 12.98 -2.52 -7.11
N CYS A 78 12.68 -3.52 -6.27
CA CYS A 78 13.35 -4.82 -6.32
C CYS A 78 13.16 -5.54 -7.66
N GLN A 79 12.08 -5.21 -8.38
CA GLN A 79 11.76 -5.76 -9.70
C GLN A 79 12.22 -4.87 -10.86
N GLY A 80 12.95 -3.78 -10.57
CA GLY A 80 13.41 -2.84 -11.60
C GLY A 80 12.29 -1.98 -12.19
N ALA A 81 11.15 -1.82 -11.51
CA ALA A 81 10.09 -0.95 -11.97
C ALA A 81 10.47 0.53 -11.76
N GLU A 82 10.09 1.37 -12.73
CA GLU A 82 10.34 2.82 -12.71
C GLU A 82 9.11 3.63 -12.25
N LYS A 83 7.94 2.99 -12.23
CA LYS A 83 6.65 3.64 -11.97
C LYS A 83 5.80 2.80 -11.03
N LEU A 84 5.17 3.47 -10.07
CA LEU A 84 4.15 2.90 -9.20
C LEU A 84 2.86 3.69 -9.37
N TYR A 85 1.76 3.00 -9.67
CA TYR A 85 0.45 3.61 -9.83
C TYR A 85 -0.36 3.40 -8.55
N TYR A 86 -0.92 4.47 -8.01
CA TYR A 86 -1.80 4.43 -6.86
C TYR A 86 -3.13 5.10 -7.21
N ALA A 87 -4.23 4.37 -7.03
CA ALA A 87 -5.57 4.87 -7.33
C ALA A 87 -6.26 5.28 -6.03
N VAL A 88 -6.73 6.52 -5.97
CA VAL A 88 -7.62 6.99 -4.90
C VAL A 88 -8.86 7.59 -5.53
N HIS A 89 -10.00 7.37 -4.89
CA HIS A 89 -11.23 7.95 -5.41
C HIS A 89 -11.28 9.44 -5.05
N LYS A 90 -11.56 10.30 -6.04
CA LYS A 90 -11.63 11.77 -5.87
C LYS A 90 -12.64 12.21 -4.78
N GLY A 91 -13.64 11.39 -4.49
CA GLY A 91 -14.63 11.64 -3.43
C GLY A 91 -14.15 11.31 -2.01
N ASP A 92 -12.97 10.71 -1.85
CA ASP A 92 -12.43 10.35 -0.55
C ASP A 92 -11.87 11.59 0.15
N ALA A 93 -12.65 12.18 1.05
CA ALA A 93 -12.32 13.41 1.77
C ALA A 93 -11.30 13.18 2.89
N TYR A 94 -10.09 12.75 2.52
CA TYR A 94 -9.02 12.49 3.47
C TYR A 94 -7.77 13.34 3.22
N PRO A 95 -7.07 13.78 4.30
CA PRO A 95 -5.92 14.67 4.16
C PRO A 95 -4.76 14.07 3.36
N ASP A 96 -4.63 12.75 3.32
CA ASP A 96 -3.54 12.01 2.66
C ASP A 96 -3.83 11.63 1.19
N ASN A 97 -4.95 12.08 0.63
CA ASN A 97 -5.31 11.85 -0.78
C ASN A 97 -5.09 13.09 -1.63
N ASN A 98 -3.91 13.72 -1.52
CA ASN A 98 -3.60 14.94 -2.26
C ASN A 98 -2.22 14.88 -2.94
N THR A 99 -2.05 15.66 -4.01
CA THR A 99 -0.82 15.66 -4.83
C THR A 99 0.45 15.97 -4.03
N GLU A 100 0.40 16.89 -3.06
CA GLU A 100 1.56 17.25 -2.24
C GLU A 100 2.03 16.07 -1.39
N TYR A 101 1.11 15.35 -0.76
CA TYR A 101 1.40 14.14 -0.02
C TYR A 101 2.12 13.09 -0.89
N PHE A 102 1.61 12.83 -2.10
CA PHE A 102 2.22 11.86 -3.01
C PHE A 102 3.60 12.31 -3.52
N ASN A 103 3.79 13.61 -3.78
CA ASN A 103 5.09 14.14 -4.19
C ASN A 103 6.14 13.95 -3.09
N LEU A 104 5.82 14.34 -1.85
CA LEU A 104 6.72 14.18 -0.70
C LEU A 104 7.04 12.71 -0.43
N LEU A 105 6.04 11.83 -0.55
CA LEU A 105 6.24 10.40 -0.37
C LEU A 105 7.13 9.80 -1.47
N SER A 106 6.96 10.22 -2.73
CA SER A 106 7.81 9.80 -3.85
C SER A 106 9.26 10.26 -3.65
N GLU A 107 9.47 11.46 -3.13
CA GLU A 107 10.80 12.01 -2.81
C GLU A 107 11.48 11.18 -1.71
N ALA A 108 10.78 10.95 -0.59
CA ALA A 108 11.29 10.15 0.53
C ALA A 108 11.69 8.73 0.09
N ILE A 109 10.84 8.06 -0.70
CA ILE A 109 11.12 6.74 -1.26
C ILE A 109 12.38 6.76 -2.13
N THR A 110 12.57 7.80 -2.95
CA THR A 110 13.73 7.93 -3.84
C THR A 110 15.03 8.10 -3.04
N MET A 111 14.99 8.88 -1.96
CA MET A 111 16.14 9.10 -1.07
C MET A 111 16.58 7.80 -0.37
N GLU A 112 15.64 7.07 0.22
CA GLU A 112 15.90 5.80 0.92
C GLU A 112 16.49 4.72 0.01
N GLN A 113 16.23 4.80 -1.30
CA GLN A 113 16.63 3.77 -2.27
C GLN A 113 17.91 4.14 -3.04
N GLY A 114 18.67 5.11 -2.52
CA GLY A 114 19.97 5.51 -3.08
C GLY A 114 19.86 6.19 -4.45
N GLY A 115 18.75 6.89 -4.73
CA GLY A 115 18.55 7.63 -5.99
C GLY A 115 17.95 6.80 -7.14
N LYS A 116 17.48 5.58 -6.89
CA LYS A 116 16.66 4.84 -7.86
C LYS A 116 15.31 5.55 -8.01
N ASN A 117 15.08 6.13 -9.18
CA ASN A 117 13.86 6.91 -9.47
C ASN A 117 12.65 5.98 -9.63
N LEU A 118 11.82 5.89 -8.59
CA LEU A 118 10.47 5.37 -8.69
C LEU A 118 9.50 6.55 -8.66
N LYS A 119 8.77 6.76 -9.75
CA LYS A 119 7.76 7.81 -9.81
C LYS A 119 6.40 7.29 -9.33
N LEU A 120 5.89 7.87 -8.25
CA LEU A 120 4.52 7.64 -7.81
C LEU A 120 3.54 8.44 -8.69
N LEU A 121 2.57 7.75 -9.28
CA LEU A 121 1.56 8.35 -10.15
C LEU A 121 0.17 8.13 -9.55
N LEU A 122 -0.52 9.24 -9.29
CA LEU A 122 -1.91 9.22 -8.86
C LEU A 122 -2.83 8.97 -10.07
N LEU A 123 -3.64 7.92 -9.99
CA LEU A 123 -4.74 7.70 -10.91
C LEU A 123 -6.00 8.30 -10.28
N THR A 124 -6.47 9.41 -10.85
CA THR A 124 -7.72 10.12 -10.45
C THR A 124 -8.82 9.94 -11.45
#